data_AF-A0A923U1F2-F1
#
_entry.id   AF-A0A923U1F2-F1
#
_cell.length_a   1.000
_cell.length_b   1.000
_cell.length_c   1.000
_cell.angle_alpha   90.00
_cell.angle_beta   90.00
_cell.angle_gamma   90.00
#
_symmetry.space_group_name_H-M   'P 1'
#
loop_
_entity.id
_entity.type
_entity.pdbx_description
1 polymer ?
#
loop_
_entity_poly.entity_id
_entity_poly.type
_entity_poly.pdbx_seq_one_letter_code
_entity_poly.pdbx_strand_id
1 'polypeptide(L)'
;QDKCFALQELFESHWEDVIQEQNALKQLSQSIQLGEYARRHFREIARVSGLVFQGYHGAEKTAKQMQVSSSLLYDVLLEHEPGNLLLQQAESEVLERQFELTRMLGSLRRVRGLQPLFVKTPKFSPLAFPLVFERMAAKVSSETLGERLEKMKATWLAEGLVP
;
A
#
# COMPACT_ATOMS: atom_id res chain seq x y z
N GLN A 1 -18.89 20.69 12.70
CA GLN A 1 -19.59 20.84 11.41
C GLN A 1 -19.13 19.73 10.50
N ASP A 2 -20.11 18.99 9.97
CA ASP A 2 -19.99 17.75 9.23
C ASP A 2 -18.98 17.82 8.09
N LYS A 3 -17.86 17.12 8.27
CA LYS A 3 -17.21 16.42 7.17
C LYS A 3 -17.53 14.94 7.32
N CYS A 4 -18.82 14.61 7.36
CA CYS A 4 -19.21 13.28 6.90
C CYS A 4 -18.82 13.31 5.42
N PHE A 5 -17.60 12.85 5.16
CA PHE A 5 -16.97 12.87 3.85
C PHE A 5 -18.03 12.43 2.85
N ALA A 6 -18.21 13.18 1.77
CA ALA A 6 -19.07 12.82 0.66
C ALA A 6 -18.48 11.60 -0.08
N LEU A 7 -18.03 10.57 0.63
CA LEU A 7 -17.48 9.32 0.11
C LEU A 7 -18.53 8.61 -0.72
N GLN A 8 -19.80 8.69 -0.33
CA GLN A 8 -20.88 8.17 -1.14
C GLN A 8 -21.00 8.93 -2.47
N GLU A 9 -21.12 10.26 -2.45
CA GLU A 9 -21.21 11.06 -3.69
C GLU A 9 -19.95 10.95 -4.55
N LEU A 10 -18.76 10.92 -3.93
CA LEU A 10 -17.48 10.79 -4.61
C LEU A 10 -17.32 9.41 -5.23
N PHE A 11 -17.77 8.36 -4.55
CA PHE A 11 -17.78 7.03 -5.13
C PHE A 11 -18.84 6.91 -6.22
N GLU A 12 -20.05 7.42 -6.03
CA GLU A 12 -21.09 7.43 -7.07
C GLU A 12 -20.61 8.16 -8.34
N SER A 13 -19.87 9.26 -8.18
CA SER A 13 -19.34 10.05 -9.30
C SER A 13 -18.08 9.49 -9.96
N HIS A 14 -17.25 8.72 -9.24
CA HIS A 14 -15.95 8.23 -9.75
C HIS A 14 -15.84 6.70 -9.79
N TRP A 15 -16.90 5.96 -9.46
CA TRP A 15 -16.87 4.50 -9.37
C TRP A 15 -16.36 3.88 -10.66
N GLU A 16 -16.90 4.32 -11.79
CA GLU A 16 -16.51 3.78 -13.10
C GLU A 16 -15.03 4.01 -13.38
N ASP A 17 -14.50 5.18 -13.02
CA ASP A 17 -13.09 5.53 -13.24
C ASP A 17 -12.13 4.72 -12.35
N VAL A 18 -12.53 4.45 -11.10
CA VAL A 18 -11.73 3.71 -10.11
C VAL A 18 -11.64 2.22 -10.44
N ILE A 19 -12.68 1.63 -11.03
CA ILE A 19 -12.71 0.21 -11.36
C ILE A 19 -12.16 -0.11 -12.76
N GLN A 20 -11.83 0.89 -13.57
CA GLN A 20 -11.23 0.66 -14.89
C GLN A 20 -9.82 0.07 -14.76
N GLU A 21 -9.62 -1.12 -15.33
CA GLU A 21 -8.32 -1.78 -15.39
C GLU A 21 -7.26 -0.93 -16.11
N GLN A 22 -7.65 -0.24 -17.19
CA GLN A 22 -6.74 0.58 -17.99
C GLN A 22 -6.16 1.77 -17.22
N ASN A 23 -6.86 2.21 -16.17
CA ASN A 23 -6.41 3.31 -15.32
C ASN A 23 -5.66 2.81 -14.09
N ALA A 24 -5.85 1.54 -13.69
CA ALA A 24 -5.30 0.99 -12.46
C ALA A 24 -3.77 1.08 -12.40
N LEU A 25 -3.06 0.75 -13.49
CA LEU A 25 -1.60 0.83 -13.54
C LEU A 25 -1.10 2.27 -13.39
N LYS A 26 -1.73 3.21 -14.10
CA LYS A 26 -1.38 4.63 -14.08
C LYS A 26 -1.68 5.24 -12.71
N GLN A 27 -2.81 4.91 -12.11
CA GLN A 27 -3.18 5.39 -10.78
C GLN A 27 -2.28 4.78 -9.71
N LEU A 28 -1.91 3.50 -9.83
CA LEU A 28 -0.97 2.85 -8.94
C LEU A 28 0.41 3.52 -9.00
N SER A 29 0.94 3.78 -10.20
CA SER A 29 2.23 4.46 -10.33
C SER A 29 2.23 5.90 -9.83
N GLN A 30 1.09 6.60 -9.87
CA GLN A 30 0.94 7.96 -9.35
C GLN A 30 0.72 8.03 -7.84
N SER A 31 0.02 7.04 -7.26
CA SER A 31 -0.31 6.99 -5.83
C SER A 31 0.82 6.43 -4.98
N ILE A 32 1.73 5.68 -5.61
CA ILE A 32 2.82 5.00 -4.94
C ILE A 32 4.14 5.65 -5.31
N GLN A 33 5.04 5.74 -4.34
CA GLN A 33 6.44 6.07 -4.60
C GLN A 33 7.15 4.87 -5.25
N LEU A 34 6.72 4.49 -6.45
CA LEU A 34 7.19 3.28 -7.15
C LEU A 34 8.72 3.26 -7.26
N GLY A 35 9.34 4.43 -7.49
CA GLY A 35 10.80 4.57 -7.53
C GLY A 35 11.50 4.17 -6.24
N GLU A 36 10.95 4.47 -5.07
CA GLU A 36 11.53 4.05 -3.78
C GLU A 36 11.44 2.54 -3.58
N TYR A 37 10.32 1.92 -3.97
CA TYR A 37 10.17 0.47 -3.92
C TYR A 37 11.12 -0.22 -4.91
N ALA A 38 11.20 0.28 -6.15
CA ALA A 38 12.10 -0.23 -7.19
C ALA A 38 13.56 -0.12 -6.73
N ARG A 39 13.96 1.02 -6.16
CA ARG A 39 15.31 1.24 -5.61
C ARG A 39 15.66 0.26 -4.49
N ARG A 40 14.72 -0.03 -3.58
CA ARG A 40 14.92 -1.03 -2.52
C ARG A 40 15.00 -2.45 -3.09
N HIS A 41 14.15 -2.76 -4.06
CA HIS A 41 14.09 -4.07 -4.72
C HIS A 41 15.34 -4.34 -5.58
N PHE A 42 15.90 -3.29 -6.18
CA PHE A 42 17.06 -3.37 -7.06
C PHE A 42 18.28 -4.05 -6.42
N ARG A 43 18.41 -4.03 -5.09
CA ARG A 43 19.46 -4.77 -4.39
C ARG A 43 19.44 -6.28 -4.72
N GLU A 44 18.26 -6.88 -4.81
CA GLU A 44 18.13 -8.30 -5.15
C GLU A 44 18.57 -8.55 -6.59
N ILE A 45 18.13 -7.70 -7.52
CA ILE A 45 18.49 -7.78 -8.94
C ILE A 45 19.99 -7.57 -9.13
N ALA A 46 20.57 -6.52 -8.56
CA ALA A 46 21.98 -6.22 -8.65
C ALA A 46 22.87 -7.33 -8.06
N ARG A 47 22.35 -8.07 -7.06
CA ARG A 47 23.02 -9.25 -6.51
C ARG A 47 22.98 -10.42 -7.49
N VAL A 48 21.83 -10.70 -8.10
CA VAL A 48 21.66 -11.81 -9.07
C VAL A 48 22.44 -11.54 -10.36
N SER A 49 22.42 -10.30 -10.85
CA SER A 49 23.14 -9.86 -12.04
C SER A 49 24.66 -9.69 -11.82
N GLY A 50 25.16 -9.92 -10.60
CA GLY A 50 26.59 -9.82 -10.28
C GLY A 50 27.13 -8.39 -10.18
N LEU A 51 26.27 -7.37 -10.25
CA LEU A 51 26.66 -5.96 -10.14
C LEU A 51 27.10 -5.56 -8.72
N VAL A 52 26.60 -6.26 -7.70
CA VAL A 52 27.01 -6.04 -6.30
C VAL A 52 27.70 -7.27 -5.76
N PHE A 53 28.98 -7.11 -5.46
CA PHE A 53 29.78 -8.11 -4.77
C PHE A 53 29.36 -8.27 -3.31
N GLN A 54 29.06 -9.51 -2.89
CA GLN A 54 28.54 -9.86 -1.57
C GLN A 54 29.63 -10.04 -0.49
N GLY A 55 30.91 -10.04 -0.87
CA GLY A 55 32.00 -10.39 0.04
C GLY A 55 32.53 -11.80 -0.22
N TYR A 56 33.58 -12.18 0.50
CA TYR A 56 34.17 -13.52 0.44
C TYR A 56 33.62 -14.38 1.58
N HIS A 57 33.77 -15.71 1.47
CA HIS A 57 33.37 -16.62 2.54
C HIS A 57 34.08 -16.27 3.85
N GLY A 58 33.32 -15.96 4.91
CA GLY A 58 33.85 -15.49 6.21
C GLY A 58 34.06 -13.97 6.32
N ALA A 59 33.88 -13.20 5.24
CA ALA A 59 33.98 -11.74 5.19
C ALA A 59 32.88 -11.15 4.29
N GLU A 60 31.62 -11.46 4.62
CA GLU A 60 30.47 -10.96 3.89
C GLU A 60 30.25 -9.46 4.16
N LYS A 61 29.83 -8.74 3.13
CA LYS A 61 29.35 -7.37 3.30
C LYS A 61 28.07 -7.38 4.12
N THR A 62 27.97 -6.43 5.04
CA THR A 62 26.75 -6.24 5.83
C THR A 62 25.57 -5.85 4.94
N ALA A 63 24.35 -6.17 5.37
CA ALA A 63 23.13 -5.77 4.65
C ALA A 63 23.05 -4.26 4.39
N LYS A 64 23.57 -3.44 5.31
CA LYS A 64 23.66 -1.98 5.17
C LYS A 64 24.62 -1.58 4.05
N GLN A 65 25.81 -2.19 3.99
CA GLN A 65 26.78 -1.92 2.90
C GLN A 65 26.19 -2.34 1.55
N MET A 66 25.53 -3.49 1.49
CA MET A 66 24.85 -3.97 0.28
C MET A 66 23.74 -3.01 -0.18
N GLN A 67 22.97 -2.46 0.77
CA GLN A 67 21.94 -1.47 0.47
C GLN A 67 22.53 -0.18 -0.11
N VAL A 68 23.61 0.33 0.49
CA VAL A 68 24.25 1.57 0.01
C VAL A 68 24.81 1.39 -1.41
N SER A 69 25.53 0.29 -1.67
CA SER A 69 26.11 0.03 -2.98
C SER A 69 25.05 -0.17 -4.08
N SER A 70 23.97 -0.89 -3.77
CA SER A 70 22.87 -1.11 -4.73
C SER A 70 22.08 0.17 -5.03
N SER A 71 21.78 0.99 -4.02
CA SER A 71 21.10 2.27 -4.22
C SER A 71 21.92 3.22 -5.11
N LEU A 72 23.24 3.31 -4.90
CA LEU A 72 24.10 4.14 -5.74
C LEU A 72 24.11 3.65 -7.21
N LEU A 73 24.22 2.34 -7.43
CA LEU A 73 24.15 1.77 -8.78
C LEU A 73 22.80 2.06 -9.44
N TYR A 74 21.70 1.96 -8.69
CA TYR A 74 20.37 2.32 -9.19
C TYR A 74 20.34 3.78 -9.67
N ASP A 75 20.87 4.72 -8.88
CA ASP A 75 20.88 6.14 -9.23
C ASP A 75 21.71 6.43 -10.48
N VAL A 76 22.89 5.82 -10.57
CA VAL A 76 23.78 5.96 -11.73
C VAL A 76 23.11 5.43 -13.00
N LEU A 77 22.46 4.26 -12.92
CA LEU A 77 21.72 3.72 -14.06
C LEU A 77 20.54 4.62 -14.41
N LEU A 78 19.81 5.16 -13.43
CA LEU A 78 18.68 6.04 -13.69
C LEU A 78 19.11 7.34 -14.40
N GLU A 79 20.27 7.88 -14.03
CA GLU A 79 20.80 9.12 -14.61
C GLU A 79 21.42 8.91 -15.99
N HIS A 80 22.19 7.84 -16.18
CA HIS A 80 22.98 7.63 -17.40
C HIS A 80 22.36 6.66 -18.40
N GLU A 81 21.56 5.71 -17.94
CA GLU A 81 20.93 4.67 -18.76
C GLU A 81 19.48 4.41 -18.31
N PRO A 82 18.56 5.39 -18.39
CA PRO A 82 17.19 5.23 -17.90
C PRO A 82 16.41 4.11 -18.60
N GLY A 83 16.86 3.68 -19.78
CA GLY A 83 16.32 2.52 -20.51
C GLY A 83 16.91 1.16 -20.10
N ASN A 84 17.75 1.10 -19.05
CA ASN A 84 18.41 -0.13 -18.64
C ASN A 84 17.38 -1.19 -18.19
N LEU A 85 17.51 -2.41 -18.73
CA LEU A 85 16.57 -3.51 -18.48
C LEU A 85 16.48 -3.90 -17.00
N LEU A 86 17.53 -3.69 -16.21
CA LEU A 86 17.53 -4.02 -14.78
C LEU A 86 16.67 -3.04 -13.97
N LEU A 87 16.57 -1.77 -14.41
CA LEU A 87 15.65 -0.80 -13.82
C LEU A 87 14.19 -1.19 -14.14
N GLN A 88 13.92 -1.53 -15.40
CA GLN A 88 12.59 -1.99 -15.83
C GLN A 88 12.18 -3.28 -15.11
N GLN A 89 13.12 -4.20 -14.91
CA GLN A 89 12.89 -5.42 -14.14
C GLN A 89 12.58 -5.10 -12.67
N ALA A 90 13.29 -4.14 -12.06
CA ALA A 90 13.03 -3.73 -10.68
C ALA A 90 11.61 -3.17 -10.50
N GLU A 91 11.17 -2.31 -11.41
CA GLU A 91 9.81 -1.79 -11.41
C GLU A 91 8.77 -2.89 -11.63
N SER A 92 9.00 -3.75 -12.63
CA SER A 92 8.07 -4.83 -12.98
C SER A 92 7.91 -5.83 -11.82
N GLU A 93 9.01 -6.26 -11.21
CA GLU A 93 8.96 -7.19 -10.08
C GLU A 93 8.31 -6.56 -8.84
N VAL A 94 8.48 -5.26 -8.60
CA VAL A 94 7.76 -4.56 -7.53
C VAL A 94 6.25 -4.57 -7.80
N LEU A 95 5.83 -4.25 -9.02
CA LEU A 95 4.42 -4.30 -9.41
C LEU A 95 3.82 -5.70 -9.27
N GLU A 96 4.56 -6.74 -9.65
CA GLU A 96 4.10 -8.11 -9.56
C GLU A 96 4.11 -8.66 -8.12
N ARG A 97 5.18 -8.43 -7.36
CA ARG A 97 5.38 -9.08 -6.05
C ARG A 97 4.81 -8.28 -4.88
N GLN A 98 5.00 -6.95 -4.88
CA GLN A 98 4.53 -6.11 -3.78
C GLN A 98 3.08 -5.69 -3.98
N PHE A 99 2.67 -5.47 -5.23
CA PHE A 99 1.32 -5.01 -5.55
C PHE A 99 0.42 -6.09 -6.13
N GLU A 100 0.95 -7.28 -6.39
CA GLU A 100 0.19 -8.43 -6.91
C GLU A 100 -0.70 -8.03 -8.08
N LEU A 101 -0.12 -7.25 -9.01
CA LEU A 101 -0.82 -6.55 -10.08
C LEU A 101 -1.83 -7.44 -10.81
N THR A 102 -1.43 -8.66 -11.19
CA THR A 102 -2.29 -9.63 -11.86
C THR A 102 -3.54 -9.97 -11.04
N ARG A 103 -3.38 -10.20 -9.73
CA ARG A 103 -4.49 -10.51 -8.82
C ARG A 103 -5.37 -9.28 -8.59
N MET A 104 -4.77 -8.09 -8.49
CA MET A 104 -5.50 -6.84 -8.39
C MET A 104 -6.37 -6.61 -9.63
N LEU A 105 -5.81 -6.69 -10.83
CA LEU A 105 -6.56 -6.56 -12.09
C LEU A 105 -7.67 -7.61 -12.21
N GLY A 106 -7.41 -8.86 -11.81
CA GLY A 106 -8.45 -9.90 -11.74
C GLY A 106 -9.58 -9.55 -10.76
N SER A 107 -9.25 -8.90 -9.64
CA SER A 107 -10.24 -8.45 -8.66
C SER A 107 -11.06 -7.28 -9.19
N LEU A 108 -10.44 -6.31 -9.86
CA LEU A 108 -11.13 -5.20 -10.52
C LEU A 108 -12.08 -5.69 -11.62
N ARG A 109 -11.65 -6.65 -12.46
CA ARG A 109 -12.51 -7.33 -13.45
C ARG A 109 -13.76 -7.91 -12.81
N ARG A 110 -13.59 -8.64 -11.71
CA ARG A 110 -14.70 -9.26 -10.98
C ARG A 110 -15.64 -8.19 -10.42
N VAL A 111 -15.09 -7.15 -9.79
CA VAL A 111 -15.85 -6.06 -9.17
C VAL A 111 -16.62 -5.24 -10.20
N ARG A 112 -16.09 -5.05 -11.41
CA ARG A 112 -16.77 -4.33 -12.50
C ARG A 112 -18.12 -4.96 -12.89
N GLY A 113 -18.27 -6.27 -12.72
CA GLY A 113 -19.54 -6.97 -12.97
C GLY A 113 -20.54 -6.91 -11.81
N LEU A 114 -20.17 -6.29 -10.68
CA LEU A 114 -21.01 -6.21 -9.48
C LEU A 114 -21.72 -4.87 -9.39
N GLN A 115 -22.93 -4.89 -8.83
CA GLN A 115 -23.65 -3.68 -8.44
C GLN A 115 -23.19 -3.25 -7.05
N PRO A 116 -22.60 -2.05 -6.88
CA PRO A 116 -22.19 -1.58 -5.57
C PRO A 116 -23.43 -1.33 -4.69
N LEU A 117 -23.39 -1.82 -3.45
CA LEU A 117 -24.41 -1.57 -2.45
C LEU A 117 -23.82 -0.78 -1.29
N PHE A 118 -24.37 0.41 -1.06
CA PHE A 118 -24.00 1.25 0.07
C PHE A 118 -24.85 0.93 1.29
N VAL A 119 -24.19 0.53 2.38
CA VAL A 119 -24.84 0.25 3.65
C VAL A 119 -24.25 1.17 4.72
N LYS A 120 -25.04 2.14 5.18
CA LYS A 120 -24.67 2.96 6.34
C LYS A 120 -24.83 2.13 7.60
N THR A 121 -23.73 1.87 8.29
CA THR A 121 -23.75 1.13 9.55
C THR A 121 -23.85 2.11 10.72
N PRO A 122 -24.71 1.85 11.72
CA PRO A 122 -24.85 2.75 12.87
C PRO A 122 -23.64 2.69 13.83
N LYS A 123 -22.87 1.61 13.76
CA LYS A 123 -21.58 1.42 14.45
C LYS A 123 -20.55 0.80 13.50
N PHE A 124 -19.30 0.68 13.94
CA PHE A 124 -18.29 -0.06 13.16
C PHE A 124 -18.72 -1.52 12.99
N SER A 125 -18.66 -2.02 11.76
CA SER A 125 -18.88 -3.44 11.48
C SER A 125 -17.73 -4.27 12.08
N PRO A 126 -17.93 -5.57 12.33
CA PRO A 126 -16.85 -6.46 12.78
C PRO A 126 -15.62 -6.44 11.88
N LEU A 127 -15.80 -6.25 10.56
CA LEU A 127 -14.71 -6.13 9.59
C LEU A 127 -14.03 -4.75 9.60
N ALA A 128 -14.77 -3.68 9.92
CA ALA A 128 -14.23 -2.33 10.02
C ALA A 128 -13.48 -2.09 11.35
N PHE A 129 -13.87 -2.80 12.41
CA PHE A 129 -13.35 -2.56 13.76
C PHE A 129 -11.82 -2.69 13.87
N PRO A 130 -11.15 -3.74 13.36
CA PRO A 130 -9.69 -3.85 13.42
C PRO A 130 -8.98 -2.65 12.77
N LEU A 131 -9.45 -2.22 11.59
CA LEU A 131 -8.88 -1.09 10.85
C LEU A 131 -9.01 0.23 11.62
N VAL A 132 -10.18 0.47 12.24
CA VAL A 132 -10.40 1.66 13.06
C VAL A 132 -9.56 1.61 14.32
N PHE A 133 -9.47 0.44 14.95
CA PHE A 133 -8.70 0.23 16.17
C PHE A 133 -7.20 0.51 15.94
N GLU A 134 -6.62 -0.03 14.87
CA GLU A 134 -5.23 0.24 14.47
C GLU A 134 -5.00 1.76 14.27
N ARG A 135 -5.92 2.42 13.56
CA ARG A 135 -5.86 3.88 13.37
C ARG A 135 -5.96 4.65 14.68
N MET A 136 -6.75 4.18 15.64
CA MET A 136 -6.87 4.79 16.96
C MET A 136 -5.59 4.63 17.77
N ALA A 137 -4.96 3.45 17.71
CA ALA A 137 -3.71 3.13 18.39
C ALA A 137 -2.51 3.91 17.84
N ALA A 138 -2.48 4.17 16.53
CA ALA A 138 -1.41 4.95 15.89
C ALA A 138 -1.43 6.45 16.24
N LYS A 139 -2.53 6.96 16.81
CA LYS A 139 -2.64 8.36 17.23
C LYS A 139 -2.15 8.55 18.65
N VAL A 140 -1.17 9.44 18.83
CA VAL A 140 -0.75 9.90 20.15
C VAL A 140 -1.92 10.61 20.83
N SER A 141 -2.24 10.18 22.05
CA SER A 141 -3.34 10.71 22.85
C SER A 141 -2.98 10.64 24.33
N SER A 142 -3.59 11.53 25.12
CA SER A 142 -3.49 11.51 26.58
C SER A 142 -4.35 10.41 27.21
N GLU A 143 -5.32 9.86 26.46
CA GLU A 143 -6.18 8.76 26.91
C GLU A 143 -5.59 7.43 26.47
N THR A 144 -5.76 6.41 27.31
CA THR A 144 -5.36 5.05 26.94
C THR A 144 -6.30 4.49 25.86
N LEU A 145 -5.80 3.54 25.06
CA LEU A 145 -6.60 2.90 24.03
C LEU A 145 -7.83 2.18 24.60
N GLY A 146 -7.69 1.60 25.80
CA GLY A 146 -8.78 0.96 26.54
C GLY A 146 -9.86 1.95 26.97
N GLU A 147 -9.48 3.10 27.52
CA GLU A 147 -10.43 4.17 27.89
C GLU A 147 -11.25 4.65 26.69
N ARG A 148 -10.60 4.78 25.53
CA ARG A 148 -11.26 5.20 24.29
C ARG A 148 -12.24 4.14 23.77
N LEU A 149 -11.90 2.86 23.92
CA LEU A 149 -12.80 1.75 23.59
C LEU A 149 -14.01 1.69 24.52
N GLU A 150 -13.82 1.84 25.82
CA GLU A 150 -14.91 1.82 26.80
C GLU A 150 -15.87 2.99 26.59
N LYS A 151 -15.35 4.20 26.29
CA LYS A 151 -16.20 5.34 25.91
C LYS A 151 -17.02 5.04 24.66
N MET A 152 -16.39 4.49 23.62
CA MET A 152 -17.08 4.13 22.38
C MET A 152 -18.17 3.07 22.60
N LYS A 153 -17.88 2.04 23.42
CA LYS A 153 -18.85 1.02 23.80
C LYS A 153 -20.00 1.62 24.60
N ALA A 154 -19.72 2.51 25.55
CA ALA A 154 -20.73 3.21 26.33
C ALA A 154 -21.66 4.06 25.44
N THR A 155 -21.11 4.75 24.42
CA THR A 155 -21.91 5.47 23.43
C THR A 155 -22.85 4.54 22.67
N TRP A 156 -22.33 3.41 22.16
CA TRP A 156 -23.16 2.44 21.43
C TRP A 156 -24.23 1.77 22.30
N LEU A 157 -23.94 1.52 23.58
CA LEU A 157 -24.93 1.00 24.54
C LEU A 157 -26.03 2.03 24.81
N ALA A 158 -25.68 3.30 25.01
CA ALA A 158 -26.65 4.37 25.20
C ALA A 158 -27.58 4.56 23.98
N GLU A 159 -27.07 4.29 22.78
CA GLU A 159 -27.82 4.33 21.52
C GLU A 159 -28.53 3.00 21.19
N GLY A 160 -28.41 1.96 22.03
CA GLY A 160 -29.02 0.64 21.79
C GLY A 160 -28.44 -0.15 20.61
N LEU A 161 -27.22 0.17 20.18
CA LEU A 161 -26.55 -0.42 19.02
C LEU A 161 -25.76 -1.70 19.35
N VAL A 162 -25.62 -2.03 20.63
CA VAL A 162 -24.97 -3.24 21.14
C VAL A 162 -25.92 -3.88 22.16
N PRO A 163 -26.11 -5.22 22.13
CA PRO A 163 -26.92 -5.93 23.13
C PRO A 163 -26.34 -5.80 24.54
#